data_AF-A0A9D6RTI0-F1
#
_entry.id   AF-A0A9D6RTI0-F1
#
_cell.length_a   1.000
_cell.length_b   1.000
_cell.length_c   1.000
_cell.angle_alpha   90.00
_cell.angle_beta   90.00
_cell.angle_gamma   90.00
#
_symmetry.space_group_name_H-M   'P 1'
#
loop_
_entity.id
_entity.type
_entity.pdbx_description
1 polymer ?
#
loop_
_entity_poly.entity_id
_entity_poly.type
_entity_poly.pdbx_seq_one_letter_code
_entity_poly.pdbx_strand_id
1 'polypeptide(L)'
;LKGTPVIQTDAAITHGNSGGPAFNRDGAVIGVATFGSVEFQTGREVAGFNFLVPVNTAKEFVRELGITTNQQSLFDQLWGEALDLYNAGQYRSAIAKFDEVLRALPNYEEARKLQLKSQEYVAQHPIRSRINEMNWMMLGGIVVVILLLTGGAVAVRRRKPAAKPVAAPQPTQPAAQAVPQKQTFGVLIGTAGPLAGRKFDIDKKGLLIGRDSSKCQIVLSDENVSREHAWVVPLEGNKVVVIDRNSGNGTFINSVEGARVSKVELKAGDTIIIGKMAVAKFTYQPN
;
A
#
# COMPACT_ATOMS: atom_id res chain seq x y z
N LEU A 1 40.75 -32.66 -0.32
CA LEU A 1 39.56 -31.79 -0.40
C LEU A 1 38.42 -32.53 0.30
N LYS A 2 38.11 -32.18 1.56
CA LYS A 2 36.85 -32.67 2.17
C LYS A 2 35.73 -31.93 1.45
N GLY A 3 34.83 -32.65 0.79
CA GLY A 3 33.69 -32.04 0.10
C GLY A 3 32.84 -31.23 1.08
N THR A 4 32.26 -30.13 0.61
CA THR A 4 31.34 -29.32 1.42
C THR A 4 29.98 -30.03 1.47
N PRO A 5 29.42 -30.29 2.67
CA PRO A 5 28.09 -30.88 2.77
C PRO A 5 27.05 -29.95 2.12
N VAL A 6 26.12 -30.52 1.36
CA VAL A 6 25.00 -29.82 0.72
C VAL A 6 23.69 -30.47 1.09
N ILE A 7 22.60 -29.71 1.11
CA ILE A 7 21.24 -30.24 1.29
C ILE A 7 20.58 -30.23 -0.08
N GLN A 8 20.19 -31.41 -0.58
CA GLN A 8 19.36 -31.50 -1.78
C GLN A 8 17.91 -31.18 -1.43
N THR A 9 17.24 -30.41 -2.29
CA THR A 9 15.83 -30.06 -2.14
C THR A 9 15.13 -30.02 -3.50
N ASP A 10 13.84 -30.31 -3.47
CA ASP A 10 12.91 -30.13 -4.58
C ASP A 10 12.25 -28.74 -4.58
N ALA A 11 12.49 -27.93 -3.55
CA ALA A 11 12.02 -26.55 -3.48
C ALA A 11 12.56 -25.74 -4.67
N ALA A 12 11.69 -24.96 -5.30
CA ALA A 12 12.05 -24.16 -6.46
C ALA A 12 13.07 -23.07 -6.05
N ILE A 13 14.24 -23.09 -6.70
CA ILE A 13 15.22 -22.00 -6.66
C ILE A 13 15.24 -21.38 -8.06
N THR A 14 14.93 -20.09 -8.12
CA THR A 14 14.95 -19.26 -9.32
C THR A 14 15.87 -18.07 -9.09
N HIS A 15 16.21 -17.33 -10.15
CA HIS A 15 17.10 -16.16 -10.06
C HIS A 15 16.66 -15.08 -9.04
N GLY A 16 15.40 -15.11 -8.56
CA GLY A 16 14.86 -14.17 -7.58
C GLY A 16 14.95 -14.59 -6.11
N ASN A 17 15.19 -15.86 -5.79
CA ASN A 17 15.36 -16.34 -4.41
C ASN A 17 16.74 -16.97 -4.13
N SER A 18 17.63 -17.00 -5.14
CA SER A 18 19.06 -17.28 -4.96
C SER A 18 19.66 -16.37 -3.89
N GLY A 19 20.41 -16.95 -2.96
CA GLY A 19 21.03 -16.27 -1.81
C GLY A 19 20.13 -16.14 -0.57
N GLY A 20 18.83 -16.44 -0.69
CA GLY A 20 17.88 -16.37 0.42
C GLY A 20 17.95 -17.56 1.39
N PRO A 21 17.36 -17.43 2.60
CA PRO A 21 17.26 -18.52 3.55
C PRO A 21 16.24 -19.58 3.11
N ALA A 22 16.56 -20.85 3.36
CA ALA A 22 15.63 -21.97 3.28
C ALA A 22 15.20 -22.38 4.69
N PHE A 23 13.91 -22.65 4.87
CA PHE A 23 13.30 -22.92 6.17
C PHE A 23 12.78 -24.36 6.26
N ASN A 24 12.85 -24.95 7.45
CA ASN A 24 12.08 -26.16 7.77
C ASN A 24 10.63 -25.79 8.16
N ARG A 25 9.83 -26.81 8.50
CA ARG A 25 8.42 -26.62 8.90
C ARG A 25 8.24 -25.83 10.21
N ASP A 26 9.27 -25.75 11.04
CA ASP A 26 9.27 -25.00 12.29
C ASP A 26 9.72 -23.54 12.09
N GLY A 27 9.99 -23.13 10.85
CA GLY A 27 10.50 -21.79 10.52
C GLY A 27 11.99 -21.62 10.85
N ALA A 28 12.71 -22.68 11.18
CA ALA A 28 14.15 -22.62 11.39
C ALA A 28 14.89 -22.58 10.04
N VAL A 29 15.87 -21.69 9.92
CA VAL A 29 16.75 -21.64 8.73
C VAL A 29 17.64 -22.88 8.71
N ILE A 30 17.56 -23.67 7.64
CA ILE A 30 18.36 -24.89 7.44
C ILE A 30 19.48 -24.71 6.42
N GLY A 31 19.38 -23.71 5.52
CA GLY A 31 20.39 -23.45 4.51
C GLY A 31 20.21 -22.15 3.75
N VAL A 32 21.17 -21.86 2.88
CA VAL A 32 21.19 -20.74 1.96
C VAL A 32 20.99 -21.28 0.55
N ALA A 33 19.98 -20.77 -0.15
CA ALA A 33 19.76 -21.08 -1.56
C ALA A 33 20.96 -20.59 -2.37
N THR A 34 21.61 -21.46 -3.13
CA THR A 34 22.82 -21.08 -3.89
C THR A 34 22.49 -20.81 -5.35
N PHE A 35 22.27 -21.87 -6.13
CA PHE A 35 21.85 -21.80 -7.53
C PHE A 35 20.99 -23.02 -7.86
N GLY A 36 19.97 -22.84 -8.71
CA GLY A 36 19.20 -23.97 -9.23
C GLY A 36 20.05 -24.82 -10.18
N SER A 37 19.77 -26.11 -10.28
CA SER A 37 20.46 -26.93 -11.29
C SER A 37 20.01 -26.48 -12.68
N VAL A 38 20.94 -26.29 -13.60
CA VAL A 38 20.64 -25.93 -15.00
C VAL A 38 20.95 -27.10 -15.91
N GLU A 39 20.08 -27.35 -16.89
CA GLU A 39 20.32 -28.36 -17.91
C GLU A 39 21.46 -27.90 -18.84
N PHE A 40 22.50 -28.72 -18.95
CA PHE A 40 23.75 -28.37 -19.63
C PHE A 40 23.57 -27.99 -21.12
N GLN A 41 22.57 -28.55 -21.79
CA GLN A 41 22.34 -28.32 -23.23
C GLN A 41 21.42 -27.12 -23.52
N THR A 42 20.47 -26.83 -22.63
CA THR A 42 19.42 -25.83 -22.89
C THR A 42 19.55 -24.59 -22.01
N GLY A 43 20.37 -24.64 -20.95
CA GLY A 43 20.49 -23.58 -19.95
C GLY A 43 19.21 -23.36 -19.14
N ARG A 44 18.21 -24.25 -19.26
CA ARG A 44 16.96 -24.14 -18.51
C ARG A 44 17.15 -24.64 -17.08
N GLU A 45 16.53 -23.93 -16.14
CA GLU A 45 16.45 -24.37 -14.75
C GLU A 45 15.71 -25.72 -14.66
N VAL A 46 16.30 -26.67 -13.95
CA VAL A 46 15.72 -27.98 -13.64
C VAL A 46 14.91 -27.82 -12.36
N ALA A 47 13.59 -27.79 -12.50
CA ALA A 47 12.69 -27.76 -11.36
C ALA A 47 12.81 -29.07 -10.55
N GLY A 48 12.81 -28.96 -9.21
CA GLY A 48 12.79 -30.12 -8.33
C GLY A 48 14.15 -30.76 -8.03
N PHE A 49 15.27 -30.20 -8.52
CA PHE A 49 16.60 -30.71 -8.23
C PHE A 49 17.57 -29.57 -7.90
N ASN A 50 17.57 -29.14 -6.64
CA ASN A 50 18.31 -27.96 -6.19
C ASN A 50 19.15 -28.26 -4.95
N PHE A 51 20.12 -27.39 -4.67
CA PHE A 51 21.02 -27.55 -3.53
C PHE A 51 21.09 -26.29 -2.66
N LEU A 52 21.12 -26.52 -1.35
CA LEU A 52 21.35 -25.50 -0.34
C LEU A 52 22.73 -25.69 0.29
N VAL A 53 23.39 -24.59 0.57
CA VAL A 53 24.53 -24.58 1.50
C VAL A 53 23.97 -24.63 2.92
N PRO A 54 24.35 -25.60 3.77
CA PRO A 54 23.84 -25.70 5.13
C PRO A 54 24.07 -24.42 5.94
N VAL A 55 23.10 -24.04 6.77
CA VAL A 55 23.23 -22.85 7.62
C VAL A 55 24.44 -22.94 8.57
N ASN A 56 24.85 -24.15 8.93
CA ASN A 56 26.02 -24.38 9.77
C ASN A 56 27.32 -23.92 9.09
N THR A 57 27.42 -24.04 7.77
CA THR A 57 28.56 -23.52 7.01
C THR A 57 28.64 -21.99 7.13
N ALA A 58 27.51 -21.29 7.00
CA ALA A 58 27.47 -19.84 7.21
C ALA A 58 27.82 -19.45 8.66
N LYS A 59 27.34 -20.22 9.64
CA LYS A 59 27.66 -20.00 11.06
C LYS A 59 29.15 -20.22 11.38
N GLU A 60 29.80 -21.17 10.72
CA GLU A 60 31.25 -21.40 10.84
C GLU A 60 32.03 -20.19 10.34
N PHE A 61 31.71 -19.65 9.16
CA PHE A 61 32.32 -18.42 8.66
C PHE A 61 32.16 -17.24 9.61
N VAL A 62 30.95 -17.01 10.13
CA VAL A 62 30.68 -15.95 11.12
C VAL A 62 31.52 -16.14 12.39
N ARG A 63 31.66 -17.37 12.87
CA ARG A 63 32.47 -17.69 14.05
C ARG A 63 33.96 -17.46 13.80
N GLU A 64 34.48 -17.84 12.64
CA GLU A 64 35.87 -17.59 12.24
C GLU A 64 36.20 -16.09 12.18
N LEU A 65 35.22 -15.27 11.78
CA LEU A 65 35.33 -13.81 11.79
C LEU A 65 35.21 -13.18 13.20
N GLY A 66 35.03 -13.99 14.25
CA GLY A 66 34.90 -13.52 15.63
C GLY A 66 33.59 -12.77 15.90
N ILE A 67 32.59 -12.89 15.03
CA ILE A 67 31.30 -12.20 15.17
C ILE A 67 30.40 -13.01 16.12
N THR A 68 29.96 -12.39 17.21
CA THR A 68 28.99 -13.00 18.13
C THR A 68 27.56 -12.74 17.64
N THR A 69 26.83 -13.78 17.24
CA THR A 69 25.45 -13.69 16.73
C THR A 69 24.37 -13.79 17.81
N ASN A 70 24.75 -13.86 19.09
CA ASN A 70 23.84 -14.14 20.22
C ASN A 70 23.35 -12.90 20.97
N GLN A 71 23.52 -11.70 20.40
CA GLN A 71 22.97 -10.49 21.00
C GLN A 71 21.72 -10.09 20.21
N GLN A 72 20.57 -10.23 20.85
CA GLN A 72 19.32 -9.69 20.32
C GLN A 72 19.49 -8.18 20.22
N SER A 73 19.52 -7.65 19.00
CA SER A 73 19.66 -6.22 18.79
C SER A 73 18.41 -5.49 19.26
N LEU A 74 18.52 -4.18 19.49
CA LEU A 74 17.34 -3.35 19.78
C LEU A 74 16.28 -3.51 18.67
N PHE A 75 16.71 -3.67 17.42
CA PHE A 75 15.81 -3.95 16.31
C PHE A 75 15.07 -5.28 16.48
N ASP A 76 15.77 -6.37 16.83
CA ASP A 76 15.16 -7.69 16.99
C ASP A 76 14.11 -7.70 18.12
N GLN A 77 14.35 -6.92 19.19
CA GLN A 77 13.39 -6.73 20.28
C GLN A 77 12.15 -5.97 19.81
N LEU A 78 12.34 -4.80 19.18
CA LEU A 78 11.24 -3.96 18.71
C LEU A 78 10.41 -4.66 17.62
N TRP A 79 11.08 -5.36 16.71
CA TRP A 79 10.45 -6.10 15.63
C TRP A 79 9.66 -7.29 16.15
N GLY A 80 10.24 -8.08 17.05
CA GLY A 80 9.55 -9.19 17.70
C GLY A 80 8.29 -8.74 18.44
N GLU A 81 8.39 -7.69 19.28
CA GLU A 81 7.25 -7.15 20.02
C GLU A 81 6.16 -6.62 19.08
N ALA A 82 6.54 -5.92 18.00
CA ALA A 82 5.58 -5.43 17.00
C ALA A 82 4.83 -6.57 16.31
N LEU A 83 5.53 -7.67 15.96
CA LEU A 83 4.92 -8.86 15.38
C LEU A 83 4.01 -9.59 16.37
N ASP A 84 4.40 -9.71 17.65
CA ASP A 84 3.57 -10.34 18.67
C ASP A 84 2.25 -9.59 18.87
N LEU A 85 2.31 -8.26 18.96
CA LEU A 85 1.11 -7.41 19.04
C LEU A 85 0.23 -7.53 17.79
N TYR A 86 0.85 -7.57 16.60
CA TYR A 86 0.14 -7.74 15.33
C TYR A 86 -0.58 -9.10 15.29
N ASN A 87 0.12 -10.18 15.62
CA ASN A 87 -0.40 -11.54 15.63
C ASN A 87 -1.48 -11.75 16.70
N ALA A 88 -1.38 -11.05 17.83
CA ALA A 88 -2.40 -11.01 18.88
C ALA A 88 -3.64 -10.15 18.51
N GLY A 89 -3.67 -9.52 17.33
CA GLY A 89 -4.75 -8.64 16.89
C GLY A 89 -4.80 -7.29 17.61
N GLN A 90 -3.75 -6.92 18.33
CA GLN A 90 -3.64 -5.66 19.07
C GLN A 90 -3.14 -4.54 18.15
N TYR A 91 -3.87 -4.30 17.05
CA TYR A 91 -3.41 -3.46 15.94
C TYR A 91 -3.05 -2.02 16.35
N ARG A 92 -3.72 -1.41 17.33
CA ARG A 92 -3.35 -0.06 17.83
C ARG A 92 -1.97 -0.04 18.49
N SER A 93 -1.70 -1.02 19.34
CA SER A 93 -0.39 -1.17 19.99
C SER A 93 0.68 -1.56 18.96
N ALA A 94 0.33 -2.45 18.02
CA ALA A 94 1.22 -2.85 16.93
C ALA A 94 1.65 -1.65 16.07
N ILE A 95 0.74 -0.72 15.73
CA ILE A 95 1.08 0.50 14.98
C ILE A 95 2.16 1.32 15.68
N ALA A 96 1.99 1.57 16.99
CA ALA A 96 2.95 2.35 17.78
C ALA A 96 4.32 1.65 17.84
N LYS A 97 4.34 0.31 17.92
CA LYS A 97 5.57 -0.46 17.90
C LYS A 97 6.24 -0.50 16.53
N PHE A 98 5.48 -0.61 15.45
CA PHE A 98 6.05 -0.45 14.10
C PHE A 98 6.62 0.95 13.87
N ASP A 99 6.08 2.02 14.49
CA ASP A 99 6.70 3.34 14.46
C ASP A 99 8.08 3.35 15.15
N GLU A 100 8.25 2.62 16.24
CA GLU A 100 9.56 2.44 16.90
C GLU A 100 10.54 1.68 16.01
N VAL A 101 10.09 0.61 15.35
CA VAL A 101 10.90 -0.16 14.38
C VAL A 101 11.35 0.74 13.23
N LEU A 102 10.44 1.52 12.64
CA LEU A 102 10.75 2.43 11.53
C LEU A 102 11.61 3.62 11.95
N ARG A 103 11.58 4.03 13.22
CA ARG A 103 12.55 5.00 13.75
C ARG A 103 13.96 4.42 13.84
N ALA A 104 14.08 3.13 14.21
CA ALA A 104 15.36 2.45 14.23
C ALA A 104 15.89 2.14 12.81
N LEU A 105 15.01 1.73 11.89
CA LEU A 105 15.32 1.42 10.49
C LEU A 105 14.26 2.00 9.54
N PRO A 106 14.42 3.27 9.09
CA PRO A 106 13.42 3.98 8.28
C PRO A 106 13.04 3.32 6.95
N ASN A 107 13.97 2.54 6.38
CA ASN A 107 13.80 1.88 5.08
C ASN A 107 13.35 0.42 5.20
N TYR A 108 12.93 -0.04 6.39
CA TYR A 108 12.47 -1.41 6.57
C TYR A 108 11.03 -1.58 6.07
N GLU A 109 10.90 -2.09 4.84
CA GLU A 109 9.63 -2.16 4.09
C GLU A 109 8.56 -3.00 4.78
N GLU A 110 8.94 -4.15 5.36
CA GLU A 110 7.98 -5.06 6.00
C GLU A 110 7.31 -4.43 7.23
N ALA A 111 8.03 -3.66 8.05
CA ALA A 111 7.42 -2.92 9.15
C ALA A 111 6.40 -1.89 8.67
N ARG A 112 6.71 -1.17 7.59
CA ARG A 112 5.77 -0.21 6.99
C ARG A 112 4.52 -0.90 6.46
N LYS A 113 4.67 -2.04 5.80
CA LYS A 113 3.57 -2.84 5.27
C LYS A 113 2.63 -3.33 6.37
N LEU A 114 3.17 -3.92 7.44
CA LEU A 114 2.37 -4.41 8.56
C LEU A 114 1.73 -3.28 9.37
N GLN A 115 2.43 -2.15 9.51
CA GLN A 115 1.87 -0.95 10.09
C GLN A 115 0.65 -0.45 9.31
N LEU A 116 0.76 -0.33 7.99
CA LEU A 116 -0.35 0.10 7.13
C LEU A 116 -1.54 -0.85 7.24
N LYS A 117 -1.31 -2.17 7.18
CA LYS A 117 -2.38 -3.17 7.40
C LYS A 117 -3.07 -2.98 8.76
N SER A 118 -2.29 -2.71 9.80
CA SER A 118 -2.83 -2.45 11.14
C SER A 118 -3.67 -1.17 11.18
N GLN A 119 -3.22 -0.10 10.53
CA GLN A 119 -3.96 1.17 10.42
C GLN A 119 -5.27 0.99 9.68
N GLU A 120 -5.25 0.28 8.55
CA GLU A 120 -6.44 -0.05 7.76
C GLU A 120 -7.45 -0.86 8.61
N TYR A 121 -6.98 -1.87 9.33
CA TYR A 121 -7.85 -2.67 10.20
C TYR A 121 -8.52 -1.80 11.27
N VAL A 122 -7.75 -0.93 11.93
CA VAL A 122 -8.26 -0.01 12.97
C VAL A 122 -9.25 1.01 12.40
N ALA A 123 -9.03 1.47 11.16
CA ALA A 123 -9.92 2.40 10.48
C ALA A 123 -11.24 1.75 10.07
N GLN A 124 -11.21 0.48 9.64
CA GLN A 124 -12.39 -0.30 9.28
C GLN A 124 -13.17 -0.80 10.51
N HIS A 125 -12.48 -1.01 11.62
CA HIS A 125 -13.06 -1.42 12.90
C HIS A 125 -12.85 -0.32 13.95
N PRO A 126 -13.48 0.87 13.77
CA PRO A 126 -13.38 1.92 14.75
C PRO A 126 -13.89 1.36 16.08
N ILE A 127 -13.13 1.59 17.15
CA ILE A 127 -13.61 1.34 18.51
C ILE A 127 -14.83 2.24 18.65
N ARG A 128 -16.04 1.69 18.49
CA ARG A 128 -17.25 2.31 19.01
C ARG A 128 -17.01 2.37 20.50
N SER A 129 -16.46 3.48 20.97
CA SER A 129 -16.40 3.76 22.39
C SER A 129 -17.83 3.62 22.88
N ARG A 130 -18.02 2.69 23.80
CA ARG A 130 -19.25 2.35 24.50
C ARG A 130 -19.71 3.50 25.41
N ILE A 131 -19.49 4.75 24.98
CA ILE A 131 -19.64 6.00 25.72
C ILE A 131 -20.62 6.94 24.98
N ASN A 132 -20.83 6.77 23.67
CA ASN A 132 -21.69 7.69 22.91
C ASN A 132 -23.20 7.40 22.98
N GLU A 133 -23.64 6.19 23.32
CA GLU A 133 -25.10 5.94 23.49
C GLU A 133 -25.62 6.41 24.86
N MET A 134 -24.80 6.31 25.92
CA MET A 134 -25.16 6.79 27.26
C MET A 134 -25.30 8.33 27.29
N ASN A 135 -24.47 9.05 26.51
CA ASN A 135 -24.47 10.50 26.50
C ASN A 135 -25.73 11.10 25.85
N TRP A 136 -26.24 10.50 24.76
CA TRP A 136 -27.48 10.95 24.12
C TRP A 136 -28.72 10.71 24.98
N MET A 137 -28.75 9.62 25.75
CA MET A 137 -29.86 9.33 26.65
C MET A 137 -29.86 10.26 27.87
N MET A 138 -28.68 10.59 28.41
CA MET A 138 -28.53 11.57 29.49
C MET A 138 -28.84 13.00 29.03
N LEU A 139 -28.37 13.42 27.84
CA LEU A 139 -28.73 14.72 27.23
C LEU A 139 -30.23 14.80 26.92
N GLY A 140 -30.82 13.74 26.38
CA GLY A 140 -32.26 13.65 26.12
C GLY A 140 -33.10 13.78 27.39
N GLY A 141 -32.67 13.11 28.48
CA GLY A 141 -33.30 13.23 29.79
C GLY A 141 -33.25 14.65 30.35
N ILE A 142 -32.09 15.32 30.26
CA ILE A 142 -31.91 16.70 30.75
C ILE A 142 -32.78 17.69 29.94
N VAL A 143 -32.87 17.54 28.62
CA VAL A 143 -33.71 18.41 27.76
C VAL A 143 -35.20 18.21 28.05
N VAL A 144 -35.66 16.98 28.28
CA VAL A 144 -37.06 16.71 28.65
C VAL A 144 -37.39 17.30 30.02
N VAL A 145 -36.49 17.21 30.99
CA VAL A 145 -36.66 17.84 32.30
C VAL A 145 -36.72 19.37 32.17
N ILE A 146 -35.83 19.97 31.36
CA ILE A 146 -35.85 21.43 31.12
C ILE A 146 -37.15 21.84 30.42
N LEU A 147 -37.59 21.12 29.38
CA LEU A 147 -38.81 21.43 28.64
C LEU A 147 -40.09 21.25 29.47
N LEU A 148 -40.11 20.29 30.40
CA LEU A 148 -41.21 20.12 31.35
C LEU A 148 -41.21 21.22 32.42
N LEU A 149 -40.03 21.72 32.81
CA LEU A 149 -39.90 22.84 33.75
C LEU A 149 -40.18 24.20 33.10
N THR A 150 -39.91 24.37 31.80
CA THR A 150 -40.14 25.61 31.06
C THR A 150 -41.42 25.58 30.21
N GLY A 151 -42.44 24.82 30.63
CA GLY A 151 -43.77 24.92 30.07
C GLY A 151 -44.29 26.36 30.20
N GLY A 152 -44.12 27.15 29.14
CA GLY A 152 -44.48 28.57 29.17
C GLY A 152 -44.06 29.35 27.93
N ALA A 153 -44.93 29.33 26.92
CA ALA A 153 -45.26 30.47 26.07
C ALA A 153 -44.42 30.79 24.80
N VAL A 154 -45.19 30.89 23.70
CA VAL A 154 -45.10 31.86 22.59
C VAL A 154 -44.53 31.38 21.24
N ALA A 155 -45.48 31.34 20.28
CA ALA A 155 -45.30 31.30 18.84
C ALA A 155 -44.56 32.54 18.29
N VAL A 156 -43.98 32.46 17.08
CA VAL A 156 -44.15 33.49 16.01
C VAL A 156 -43.42 33.13 14.71
N ARG A 157 -44.22 33.14 13.65
CA ARG A 157 -44.02 33.56 12.24
C ARG A 157 -42.87 33.03 11.36
N ARG A 158 -43.33 32.54 10.21
CA ARG A 158 -42.61 32.34 8.94
C ARG A 158 -42.06 33.64 8.36
N ARG A 159 -40.87 33.59 7.74
CA ARG A 159 -40.47 34.35 6.55
C ARG A 159 -39.50 33.53 5.66
N LYS A 160 -39.60 33.73 4.34
CA LYS A 160 -38.69 33.37 3.23
C LYS A 160 -38.69 34.59 2.26
N PRO A 161 -37.82 34.73 1.24
CA PRO A 161 -36.41 34.33 1.06
C PRO A 161 -35.51 35.51 0.52
N ALA A 162 -34.19 35.32 0.34
CA ALA A 162 -33.37 35.70 -0.86
C ALA A 162 -31.88 36.05 -0.60
N ALA A 163 -31.03 35.49 -1.48
CA ALA A 163 -29.75 35.93 -2.08
C ALA A 163 -28.46 36.28 -1.27
N LYS A 164 -27.34 35.81 -1.86
CA LYS A 164 -25.88 35.82 -1.53
C LYS A 164 -25.18 37.21 -1.78
N PRO A 165 -23.82 37.34 -1.79
CA PRO A 165 -22.73 36.93 -0.87
C PRO A 165 -21.74 38.11 -0.55
N VAL A 166 -20.86 38.00 0.46
CA VAL A 166 -19.57 38.73 0.49
C VAL A 166 -18.48 37.87 1.13
N ALA A 167 -17.37 37.71 0.41
CA ALA A 167 -16.15 37.02 0.82
C ALA A 167 -15.21 37.95 1.61
N ALA A 168 -14.37 37.37 2.47
CA ALA A 168 -13.20 38.01 3.08
C ALA A 168 -11.95 37.13 2.84
N PRO A 169 -10.74 37.72 2.79
CA PRO A 169 -9.67 37.29 1.89
C PRO A 169 -8.71 36.24 2.47
N GLN A 170 -8.19 35.38 1.60
CA GLN A 170 -7.05 34.49 1.87
C GLN A 170 -5.72 35.25 1.70
N PRO A 171 -4.68 34.95 2.51
CA PRO A 171 -3.34 35.50 2.31
C PRO A 171 -2.68 34.91 1.06
N THR A 172 -2.10 35.80 0.27
CA THR A 172 -1.28 35.55 -0.91
C THR A 172 0.03 34.83 -0.57
N GLN A 173 0.32 33.71 -1.24
CA GLN A 173 1.66 33.16 -1.36
C GLN A 173 2.30 33.65 -2.68
N PRO A 174 3.58 34.08 -2.70
CA PRO A 174 4.24 34.57 -3.91
C PRO A 174 4.51 33.46 -4.95
N ALA A 175 4.32 33.83 -6.21
CA ALA A 175 4.56 33.00 -7.38
C ALA A 175 6.04 32.61 -7.54
N ALA A 176 6.31 31.30 -7.69
CA ALA A 176 7.57 30.78 -8.18
C ALA A 176 7.42 30.33 -9.65
N GLN A 177 7.96 31.20 -10.51
CA GLN A 177 8.46 31.07 -11.88
C GLN A 177 8.34 29.71 -12.61
N ALA A 178 7.78 29.77 -13.82
CA ALA A 178 7.57 28.65 -14.74
C ALA A 178 8.86 28.23 -15.48
N VAL A 179 9.20 26.95 -15.37
CA VAL A 179 10.10 26.22 -16.27
C VAL A 179 9.35 25.82 -17.56
N PRO A 180 10.03 25.65 -18.72
CA PRO A 180 9.37 25.48 -20.01
C PRO A 180 8.52 24.20 -20.02
N GLN A 181 7.21 24.36 -20.20
CA GLN A 181 6.24 23.30 -20.01
C GLN A 181 6.22 22.33 -21.21
N LYS A 182 6.64 21.09 -20.96
CA LYS A 182 6.25 19.94 -21.79
C LYS A 182 4.71 19.91 -21.80
N GLN A 183 4.07 19.85 -22.98
CA GLN A 183 2.61 19.80 -23.08
C GLN A 183 2.10 18.53 -22.36
N THR A 184 1.49 18.72 -21.19
CA THR A 184 0.83 17.66 -20.42
C THR A 184 -0.68 17.69 -20.70
N PHE A 185 -1.38 16.62 -20.37
CA PHE A 185 -2.84 16.47 -20.53
C PHE A 185 -3.52 16.24 -19.17
N GLY A 186 -2.91 16.74 -18.09
CA GLY A 186 -3.28 16.47 -16.71
C GLY A 186 -2.25 15.61 -15.97
N VAL A 187 -2.55 15.31 -14.71
CA VAL A 187 -1.69 14.61 -13.76
C VAL A 187 -2.48 13.50 -13.09
N LEU A 188 -1.88 12.32 -12.96
CA LEU A 188 -2.34 11.28 -12.05
C LEU A 188 -1.61 11.41 -10.72
N ILE A 189 -2.37 11.49 -9.63
CA ILE A 189 -1.82 11.58 -8.27
C ILE A 189 -2.14 10.27 -7.57
N GLY A 190 -1.12 9.53 -7.15
CA GLY A 190 -1.33 8.35 -6.31
C GLY A 190 -1.95 8.75 -4.98
N THR A 191 -3.11 8.20 -4.64
CA THR A 191 -3.84 8.49 -3.40
C THR A 191 -3.88 7.30 -2.44
N ALA A 192 -3.56 6.10 -2.91
CA ALA A 192 -3.37 4.91 -2.08
C ALA A 192 -2.45 3.90 -2.77
N GLY A 193 -1.89 2.97 -1.99
CA GLY A 193 -0.94 1.96 -2.46
C GLY A 193 0.52 2.45 -2.51
N PRO A 194 1.43 1.69 -3.13
CA PRO A 194 2.88 1.95 -3.08
C PRO A 194 3.31 3.26 -3.75
N LEU A 195 2.43 3.87 -4.55
CA LEU A 195 2.69 5.12 -5.26
C LEU A 195 1.91 6.31 -4.67
N ALA A 196 1.35 6.18 -3.46
CA ALA A 196 0.67 7.28 -2.77
C ALA A 196 1.57 8.53 -2.64
N GLY A 197 1.00 9.70 -2.90
CA GLY A 197 1.70 10.99 -2.93
C GLY A 197 2.49 11.28 -4.21
N ARG A 198 2.79 10.27 -5.03
CA ARG A 198 3.51 10.49 -6.30
C ARG A 198 2.60 11.08 -7.36
N LYS A 199 3.17 11.97 -8.17
CA LYS A 199 2.50 12.62 -9.30
C LYS A 199 3.11 12.11 -10.61
N PHE A 200 2.25 11.87 -11.60
CA PHE A 200 2.65 11.40 -12.92
C PHE A 200 1.97 12.27 -13.97
N ASP A 201 2.77 13.05 -14.68
CA ASP A 201 2.29 13.89 -15.77
C ASP A 201 1.87 13.02 -16.97
N ILE A 202 0.65 13.24 -17.46
CA ILE A 202 0.14 12.54 -18.64
C ILE A 202 0.67 13.25 -19.87
N ASP A 203 1.55 12.60 -20.63
CA ASP A 203 2.01 13.11 -21.91
C ASP A 203 1.20 12.52 -23.09
N LYS A 204 1.55 12.93 -24.32
CA LYS A 204 0.84 12.50 -25.54
C LYS A 204 0.83 10.98 -25.75
N LYS A 205 1.81 10.23 -25.21
CA LYS A 205 1.88 8.76 -25.32
C LYS A 205 1.07 8.05 -24.23
N GLY A 206 0.62 8.79 -23.22
CA GLY A 206 -0.08 8.24 -22.07
C GLY A 206 0.84 7.53 -21.07
N LEU A 207 0.23 7.02 -20.01
CA LEU A 207 0.87 6.33 -18.90
C LEU A 207 0.33 4.91 -18.80
N LEU A 208 1.16 3.92 -19.09
CA LEU A 208 0.83 2.52 -18.88
C LEU A 208 1.12 2.13 -17.42
N ILE A 209 0.10 1.58 -16.78
CA ILE A 209 0.12 1.08 -15.40
C ILE A 209 0.17 -0.44 -15.46
N GLY A 210 1.08 -1.06 -14.70
CA GLY A 210 1.21 -2.52 -14.65
C GLY A 210 2.42 -2.96 -13.84
N ARG A 211 2.63 -4.27 -13.72
CA ARG A 211 3.80 -4.81 -12.99
C ARG A 211 5.07 -4.94 -13.82
N ASP A 212 4.99 -4.81 -15.14
CA ASP A 212 6.15 -4.97 -16.02
C ASP A 212 6.92 -3.65 -16.16
N SER A 213 8.05 -3.56 -15.46
CA SER A 213 8.91 -2.37 -15.44
C SER A 213 9.56 -2.03 -16.78
N SER A 214 9.60 -2.96 -17.74
CA SER A 214 10.17 -2.71 -19.07
C SER A 214 9.21 -1.95 -19.99
N LYS A 215 7.90 -1.96 -19.69
CA LYS A 215 6.85 -1.39 -20.54
C LYS A 215 6.04 -0.30 -19.85
N CYS A 216 5.85 -0.41 -18.54
CA CYS A 216 4.98 0.48 -17.77
C CYS A 216 5.75 1.70 -17.24
N GLN A 217 5.15 2.88 -17.40
CA GLN A 217 5.67 4.12 -16.81
C GLN A 217 5.30 4.20 -15.32
N ILE A 218 4.17 3.59 -14.94
CA ILE A 218 3.72 3.45 -13.56
C ILE A 218 3.82 1.97 -13.19
N VAL A 219 4.85 1.62 -12.43
CA VAL A 219 5.14 0.23 -12.06
C VAL A 219 4.55 -0.10 -10.70
N LEU A 220 3.71 -1.12 -10.65
CA LEU A 220 3.14 -1.69 -9.43
C LEU A 220 3.60 -3.15 -9.30
N SER A 221 4.63 -3.38 -8.50
CA SER A 221 5.25 -4.71 -8.28
C SER A 221 4.39 -5.61 -7.38
N ASP A 222 3.17 -5.92 -7.83
CA ASP A 222 2.21 -6.77 -7.14
C ASP A 222 1.67 -7.85 -8.08
N GLU A 223 1.55 -9.09 -7.59
CA GLU A 223 1.07 -10.23 -8.39
C GLU A 223 -0.38 -10.07 -8.84
N ASN A 224 -1.19 -9.31 -8.09
CA ASN A 224 -2.57 -8.99 -8.43
C ASN A 224 -2.68 -7.93 -9.53
N VAL A 225 -1.55 -7.40 -10.00
CA VAL A 225 -1.49 -6.44 -11.11
C VAL A 225 -0.96 -7.15 -12.36
N SER A 226 -1.72 -7.10 -13.46
CA SER A 226 -1.26 -7.58 -14.77
C SER A 226 -0.01 -6.84 -15.26
N ARG A 227 0.80 -7.52 -16.09
CA ARG A 227 2.03 -6.94 -16.68
C ARG A 227 1.78 -5.60 -17.35
N GLU A 228 0.74 -5.55 -18.18
CA GLU A 228 0.14 -4.33 -18.71
C GLU A 228 -1.31 -4.31 -18.21
N HIS A 229 -1.64 -3.50 -17.20
CA HIS A 229 -2.93 -3.58 -16.50
C HIS A 229 -3.93 -2.56 -17.04
N ALA A 230 -3.55 -1.29 -17.05
CA ALA A 230 -4.39 -0.19 -17.52
C ALA A 230 -3.54 0.85 -18.23
N TRP A 231 -4.10 1.51 -19.24
CA TRP A 231 -3.43 2.59 -19.97
C TRP A 231 -4.25 3.86 -19.86
N VAL A 232 -3.63 4.92 -19.35
CA VAL A 232 -4.25 6.26 -19.26
C VAL A 232 -3.67 7.12 -20.38
N VAL A 233 -4.50 7.60 -21.30
CA VAL A 233 -4.04 8.24 -22.53
C VAL A 233 -4.97 9.38 -22.97
N PRO A 234 -4.44 10.49 -23.51
CA PRO A 234 -5.25 11.51 -24.14
C PRO A 234 -5.82 11.04 -25.49
N LEU A 235 -7.07 11.42 -25.77
CA LEU A 235 -7.76 11.28 -27.05
C LEU A 235 -8.03 12.66 -27.68
N GLU A 236 -8.61 12.66 -28.87
CA GLU A 236 -9.08 13.87 -29.55
C GLU A 236 -9.99 14.71 -28.65
N GLY A 237 -9.87 16.04 -28.77
CA GLY A 237 -10.64 16.98 -27.96
C GLY A 237 -10.13 17.16 -26.52
N ASN A 238 -8.86 16.85 -26.25
CA ASN A 238 -8.21 17.02 -24.93
C ASN A 238 -8.84 16.18 -23.80
N LYS A 239 -9.53 15.10 -24.16
CA LYS A 239 -10.13 14.15 -23.23
C LYS A 239 -9.09 13.13 -22.81
N VAL A 240 -9.07 12.76 -21.54
CA VAL A 240 -8.24 11.64 -21.06
C VAL A 240 -9.12 10.44 -20.78
N VAL A 241 -8.69 9.28 -21.25
CA VAL A 241 -9.37 8.01 -20.97
C VAL A 241 -8.46 7.06 -20.22
N VAL A 242 -9.06 6.20 -19.42
CA VAL A 242 -8.43 4.98 -18.91
C VAL A 242 -8.98 3.78 -19.67
N ILE A 243 -8.08 2.90 -20.13
CA ILE A 243 -8.39 1.68 -20.86
C ILE A 243 -7.82 0.51 -20.08
N ASP A 244 -8.67 -0.41 -19.63
CA ASP A 244 -8.23 -1.67 -19.03
C ASP A 244 -7.65 -2.56 -20.13
N ARG A 245 -6.44 -3.09 -19.93
CA ARG A 245 -5.71 -3.91 -20.91
C ARG A 245 -6.03 -5.39 -20.74
N ASN A 246 -7.30 -5.70 -20.47
CA ASN A 246 -7.80 -7.04 -20.15
C ASN A 246 -7.08 -7.61 -18.92
N SER A 247 -7.06 -6.81 -17.85
CA SER A 247 -6.39 -7.17 -16.62
C SER A 247 -7.11 -8.29 -15.87
N GLY A 248 -6.36 -9.10 -15.10
CA GLY A 248 -6.93 -10.24 -14.39
C GLY A 248 -7.89 -9.83 -13.26
N ASN A 249 -7.53 -8.76 -12.53
CA ASN A 249 -8.28 -8.28 -11.37
C ASN A 249 -9.12 -7.02 -11.63
N GLY A 250 -9.12 -6.52 -12.86
CA GLY A 250 -9.94 -5.40 -13.32
C GLY A 250 -9.44 -4.02 -12.88
N THR A 251 -9.83 -3.02 -13.67
CA THR A 251 -9.71 -1.59 -13.34
C THR A 251 -11.08 -1.05 -12.96
N PHE A 252 -11.14 -0.17 -11.95
CA PHE A 252 -12.38 0.42 -11.44
C PHE A 252 -12.27 1.93 -11.30
N ILE A 253 -13.42 2.62 -11.28
CA ILE A 253 -13.49 4.07 -11.10
C ILE A 253 -14.32 4.37 -9.86
N ASN A 254 -13.74 5.18 -8.96
CA ASN A 254 -14.29 5.68 -7.69
C ASN A 254 -14.60 4.60 -6.62
N SER A 255 -15.08 3.41 -6.98
CA SER A 255 -15.35 2.31 -6.04
C SER A 255 -15.03 0.94 -6.64
N VAL A 256 -14.45 0.03 -5.84
CA VAL A 256 -14.20 -1.38 -6.19
C VAL A 256 -15.46 -2.25 -6.19
N GLU A 257 -16.53 -1.75 -5.58
CA GLU A 257 -17.86 -2.40 -5.60
C GLU A 257 -18.61 -2.08 -6.91
N GLY A 258 -18.11 -1.12 -7.69
CA GLY A 258 -18.66 -0.75 -8.99
C GLY A 258 -18.34 -1.76 -10.10
N ALA A 259 -18.89 -1.52 -11.29
CA ALA A 259 -18.58 -2.32 -12.47
C ALA A 259 -17.12 -2.11 -12.90
N ARG A 260 -16.43 -3.19 -13.28
CA ARG A 260 -15.12 -3.09 -13.93
C ARG A 260 -15.25 -2.30 -15.22
N VAL A 261 -14.26 -1.48 -15.53
CA VAL A 261 -14.26 -0.66 -16.75
C VAL A 261 -13.42 -1.31 -17.85
N SER A 262 -13.85 -1.16 -19.10
CA SER A 262 -13.03 -1.50 -20.28
C SER A 262 -12.37 -0.25 -20.86
N LYS A 263 -13.15 0.83 -21.03
CA LYS A 263 -12.71 2.16 -21.44
C LYS A 263 -13.64 3.21 -20.87
N VAL A 264 -13.09 4.20 -20.16
CA VAL A 264 -13.86 5.30 -19.54
C VAL A 264 -13.12 6.62 -19.70
N GLU A 265 -13.87 7.69 -20.01
CA GLU A 265 -13.38 9.08 -19.96
C GLU A 265 -13.26 9.55 -18.51
N LEU A 266 -12.09 10.05 -18.13
CA LEU A 266 -11.80 10.55 -16.79
C LEU A 266 -12.24 12.01 -16.64
N LYS A 267 -12.94 12.30 -15.55
CA LYS A 267 -13.30 13.64 -15.12
C LYS A 267 -12.42 14.09 -13.96
N ALA A 268 -12.36 15.40 -13.74
CA ALA A 268 -11.61 15.96 -12.62
C ALA A 268 -12.04 15.33 -11.28
N GLY A 269 -11.06 14.79 -10.54
CA GLY A 269 -11.28 14.13 -9.26
C GLY A 269 -11.65 12.65 -9.34
N ASP A 270 -11.86 12.08 -10.54
CA ASP A 270 -12.09 10.64 -10.66
C ASP A 270 -10.88 9.86 -10.15
N THR A 271 -11.16 8.81 -9.40
CA THR A 271 -10.15 7.93 -8.83
C THR A 271 -10.12 6.60 -9.58
N ILE A 272 -9.02 6.32 -10.27
CA ILE A 272 -8.72 5.03 -10.87
C ILE A 272 -8.24 4.09 -9.77
N ILE A 273 -8.84 2.91 -9.69
CA ILE A 273 -8.46 1.86 -8.73
C ILE A 273 -7.97 0.65 -9.50
N ILE A 274 -6.78 0.15 -9.15
CA ILE A 274 -6.13 -0.97 -9.81
C ILE A 274 -6.36 -2.25 -9.00
N GLY A 275 -7.05 -3.20 -9.63
CA GLY A 275 -7.41 -4.48 -9.02
C GLY A 275 -8.54 -4.38 -7.99
N LYS A 276 -9.30 -5.46 -7.85
CA LYS A 276 -10.41 -5.58 -6.87
C LYS A 276 -9.97 -5.39 -5.42
N MET A 277 -8.70 -5.65 -5.10
CA MET A 277 -8.09 -5.42 -3.78
C MET A 277 -7.62 -3.97 -3.56
N ALA A 278 -7.86 -3.07 -4.51
CA ALA A 278 -7.42 -1.67 -4.46
C ALA A 278 -5.91 -1.52 -4.22
N VAL A 279 -5.10 -2.31 -4.93
CA VAL A 279 -3.62 -2.34 -4.80
C VAL A 279 -3.02 -0.94 -4.91
N ALA A 280 -3.57 -0.12 -5.81
CA ALA A 280 -3.25 1.29 -5.90
C ALA A 280 -4.47 2.11 -6.33
N LYS A 281 -4.49 3.39 -5.92
CA LYS A 281 -5.49 4.38 -6.35
C LYS A 281 -4.80 5.61 -6.92
N PHE A 282 -5.32 6.13 -8.01
CA PHE A 282 -4.83 7.35 -8.66
C PHE A 282 -5.98 8.31 -8.93
N THR A 283 -5.89 9.53 -8.42
CA THR A 283 -6.85 10.59 -8.71
C THR A 283 -6.38 11.40 -9.90
N TYR A 284 -7.26 11.59 -10.88
CA TYR A 284 -6.99 12.39 -12.07
C TYR A 284 -7.25 13.88 -11.80
N GLN A 285 -6.27 14.71 -12.12
CA GLN A 285 -6.38 16.16 -12.11
C GLN A 285 -6.09 16.69 -13.53
N PRO A 286 -7.06 17.30 -14.23
CA PRO A 286 -6.79 17.93 -15.52
C PRO A 286 -5.87 19.14 -15.34
N ASN A 287 -5.24 19.57 -16.44
CA ASN A 287 -4.50 20.82 -16.49
C ASN A 287 -5.40 22.05 -16.40
#